data_AF-A0A6A1TP75-F1
#
_entry.id   AF-A0A6A1TP75-F1
#
_cell.length_a   1.000
_cell.length_b   1.000
_cell.length_c   1.000
_cell.angle_alpha   90.00
_cell.angle_beta   90.00
_cell.angle_gamma   90.00
#
_symmetry.space_group_name_H-M   'P 1'
#
loop_
_entity.id
_entity.type
_entity.pdbx_description
1 polymer ?
#
loop_
_entity_poly.entity_id
_entity_poly.type
_entity_poly.pdbx_seq_one_letter_code
_entity_poly.pdbx_strand_id
1 'polypeptide(L)'
;MTTKPRVASCIKFSWLKNMPFPVPVERQREVVYLPAKGHNVVLGTAGSGKTTMAILRAAFLADPELPGNGPVLLLTYNKALGSYIRTISQGRLRNVTVEHYHKFARGYLASRGLMGRNDILNASPRRGLVGVALAEVQALTPPTAFLSRTVNFFDTEVGWIAKNGITDLATYLATSRIGRGEPLLEGARRLIWDIRERYLLKRSAAGRRYDWDDVAISVSEQLALDRSPRRYKHIVIDEGQDLSPQMLRSIASAVPSDGTITFFGDVA
;
A
#
# COMPACT_ATOMS: atom_id res chain seq x y z
N MET A 1 -9.48 -37.40 -16.50
CA MET A 1 -10.81 -36.94 -16.05
C MET A 1 -10.67 -36.38 -14.65
N THR A 2 -10.40 -35.08 -14.53
CA THR A 2 -10.25 -34.38 -13.26
C THR A 2 -11.50 -33.56 -13.00
N THR A 3 -12.16 -33.87 -11.88
CA THR A 3 -13.43 -33.32 -11.44
C THR A 3 -13.29 -31.84 -11.09
N LYS A 4 -13.99 -30.97 -11.83
CA LYS A 4 -14.23 -29.57 -11.45
C LYS A 4 -14.99 -29.56 -10.11
N PRO A 5 -14.56 -28.79 -9.09
CA PRO A 5 -15.38 -28.61 -7.90
C PRO A 5 -16.64 -27.81 -8.26
N ARG A 6 -17.79 -28.48 -8.20
CA ARG A 6 -19.13 -27.86 -8.25
C ARG A 6 -19.36 -27.05 -6.98
N VAL A 7 -18.98 -25.77 -6.97
CA VAL A 7 -19.42 -24.81 -5.91
C VAL A 7 -20.06 -23.55 -6.52
N ALA A 8 -20.23 -23.48 -7.84
CA ALA A 8 -20.74 -22.29 -8.51
C ALA A 8 -22.28 -22.19 -8.64
N SER A 9 -23.06 -23.18 -8.17
CA SER A 9 -24.48 -23.27 -8.55
C SER A 9 -25.51 -22.65 -7.60
N CYS A 10 -25.13 -22.10 -6.43
CA CYS A 10 -26.12 -21.59 -5.46
C CYS A 10 -25.81 -20.23 -4.82
N ILE A 11 -24.90 -19.43 -5.39
CA ILE A 11 -24.83 -18.01 -5.00
C ILE A 11 -25.85 -17.27 -5.87
N LYS A 12 -27.03 -17.00 -5.32
CA LYS A 12 -28.07 -16.25 -6.03
C LYS A 12 -27.50 -14.91 -6.49
N PHE A 13 -27.36 -14.73 -7.80
CA PHE A 13 -27.03 -13.47 -8.50
C PHE A 13 -28.02 -12.32 -8.24
N SER A 14 -29.00 -12.52 -7.35
CA SER A 14 -30.07 -11.58 -6.98
C SER A 14 -29.51 -10.22 -6.55
N TRP A 15 -28.44 -10.20 -5.74
CA TRP A 15 -27.88 -8.94 -5.24
C TRP A 15 -27.11 -8.16 -6.31
N LEU A 16 -26.43 -8.85 -7.24
CA LEU A 16 -25.73 -8.23 -8.38
C LEU A 16 -26.69 -7.54 -9.36
N LYS A 17 -27.90 -8.06 -9.52
CA LYS A 17 -28.92 -7.44 -10.40
C LYS A 17 -29.42 -6.08 -9.89
N ASN A 18 -29.28 -5.82 -8.59
CA ASN A 18 -29.71 -4.58 -7.94
C ASN A 18 -28.56 -3.57 -7.73
N MET A 19 -27.35 -3.91 -8.17
CA MET A 19 -26.19 -3.03 -8.20
C MET A 19 -26.19 -2.19 -9.48
N PRO A 20 -25.90 -0.87 -9.45
CA PRO A 20 -25.78 -0.06 -10.66
C PRO A 20 -24.41 -0.28 -11.35
N PHE A 21 -23.92 -1.51 -11.35
CA PHE A 21 -22.67 -1.91 -11.98
C PHE A 21 -22.97 -2.84 -13.16
N PRO A 22 -22.11 -2.84 -14.20
CA PRO A 22 -22.18 -3.85 -15.24
C PRO A 22 -22.15 -5.26 -14.60
N VAL A 23 -23.06 -6.13 -15.04
CA VAL A 23 -23.08 -7.51 -14.58
C VAL A 23 -21.79 -8.19 -15.06
N PRO A 24 -20.97 -8.77 -14.17
CA PRO A 24 -19.75 -9.45 -14.57
C PRO A 24 -20.04 -10.55 -15.61
N VAL A 25 -19.20 -10.64 -16.64
CA VAL A 25 -19.29 -11.69 -17.67
C VAL A 25 -18.10 -12.65 -17.57
N GLU A 26 -18.33 -13.93 -17.86
CA GLU A 26 -17.27 -14.95 -17.98
C GLU A 26 -16.27 -14.93 -16.80
N ARG A 27 -14.97 -14.73 -17.08
CA ARG A 27 -13.87 -14.68 -16.09
C ARG A 27 -14.04 -13.58 -15.04
N GLN A 28 -14.76 -12.50 -15.34
CA GLN A 28 -15.04 -11.46 -14.35
C GLN A 28 -15.91 -12.00 -13.20
N ARG A 29 -16.80 -12.96 -13.48
CA ARG A 29 -17.55 -13.65 -12.41
C ARG A 29 -16.62 -14.44 -11.51
N GLU A 30 -15.70 -15.20 -12.10
CA GLU A 30 -14.74 -16.02 -11.37
C GLU A 30 -13.91 -15.17 -10.40
N VAL A 31 -13.51 -13.96 -10.82
CA VAL A 31 -12.80 -12.98 -10.00
C VAL A 31 -13.60 -12.53 -8.78
N VAL A 32 -14.88 -12.19 -8.96
CA VAL A 32 -15.75 -11.77 -7.84
C VAL A 32 -15.93 -12.90 -6.82
N TYR A 33 -15.99 -14.14 -7.28
CA TYR A 33 -16.24 -15.34 -6.48
C TYR A 33 -14.99 -16.09 -6.02
N LEU A 34 -13.80 -15.48 -6.15
CA LEU A 34 -12.58 -16.07 -5.59
C LEU A 34 -12.79 -16.46 -4.12
N PRO A 35 -12.17 -17.54 -3.63
CA PRO A 35 -12.37 -17.97 -2.25
C PRO A 35 -12.10 -16.83 -1.26
N ALA A 36 -12.93 -16.71 -0.21
CA ALA A 36 -12.68 -15.83 0.93
C ALA A 36 -11.62 -16.42 1.88
N LYS A 37 -10.58 -17.06 1.31
CA LYS A 37 -9.44 -17.64 2.01
C LYS A 37 -8.17 -17.42 1.17
N GLY A 38 -7.07 -17.08 1.85
CA GLY A 38 -5.80 -16.81 1.21
C GLY A 38 -5.75 -15.46 0.49
N HIS A 39 -4.57 -15.11 -0.03
CA HIS A 39 -4.38 -13.89 -0.80
C HIS A 39 -4.55 -14.18 -2.29
N ASN A 40 -5.26 -13.32 -2.99
CA ASN A 40 -5.60 -13.44 -4.40
C ASN A 40 -4.99 -12.29 -5.19
N VAL A 41 -4.44 -12.58 -6.36
CA VAL A 41 -3.91 -11.59 -7.30
C VAL A 41 -4.69 -11.70 -8.60
N VAL A 42 -5.22 -10.57 -9.05
CA VAL A 42 -6.02 -10.44 -10.27
C VAL A 42 -5.35 -9.41 -11.16
N LEU A 43 -4.81 -9.87 -12.28
CA LEU A 43 -4.16 -9.01 -13.26
C LEU A 43 -5.05 -8.90 -14.50
N GLY A 44 -5.12 -7.69 -15.07
CA GLY A 44 -5.88 -7.44 -16.29
C GLY A 44 -5.38 -6.21 -17.01
N THR A 45 -5.54 -6.17 -18.33
CA THR A 45 -5.16 -5.00 -19.14
C THR A 45 -6.05 -3.79 -18.84
N ALA A 46 -5.64 -2.60 -19.30
CA ALA A 46 -6.48 -1.41 -19.24
C ALA A 46 -7.85 -1.66 -19.89
N GLY A 47 -8.92 -1.14 -19.27
CA GLY A 47 -10.29 -1.33 -19.76
C GLY A 47 -10.95 -2.67 -19.44
N SER A 48 -10.25 -3.63 -18.81
CA SER A 48 -10.81 -4.96 -18.45
C SER A 48 -11.85 -4.94 -17.31
N GLY A 49 -12.15 -3.77 -16.73
CA GLY A 49 -13.13 -3.61 -15.67
C GLY A 49 -12.62 -3.93 -14.26
N LYS A 50 -11.30 -3.92 -14.03
CA LYS A 50 -10.67 -4.23 -12.72
C LYS A 50 -11.29 -3.45 -11.56
N THR A 51 -11.46 -2.14 -11.71
CA THR A 51 -12.06 -1.29 -10.68
C THR A 51 -13.49 -1.73 -10.34
N THR A 52 -14.32 -2.03 -11.35
CA THR A 52 -15.66 -2.58 -11.14
C THR A 52 -15.59 -3.92 -10.40
N MET A 53 -14.66 -4.79 -10.78
CA MET A 53 -14.48 -6.09 -10.11
C MET A 53 -13.98 -5.95 -8.68
N ALA A 54 -13.11 -4.98 -8.38
CA ALA A 54 -12.67 -4.69 -7.02
C ALA A 54 -13.85 -4.26 -6.14
N ILE A 55 -14.75 -3.42 -6.65
CA ILE A 55 -15.96 -3.01 -5.92
C ILE A 55 -16.89 -4.19 -5.68
N LEU A 56 -17.19 -4.97 -6.73
CA LEU A 56 -18.08 -6.11 -6.62
C LEU A 56 -17.50 -7.20 -5.71
N ARG A 57 -16.18 -7.39 -5.74
CA ARG A 57 -15.46 -8.27 -4.81
C ARG A 57 -15.58 -7.78 -3.37
N ALA A 58 -15.39 -6.49 -3.12
CA ALA A 58 -15.54 -5.92 -1.79
C ALA A 58 -16.97 -6.09 -1.26
N ALA A 59 -17.97 -5.88 -2.12
CA ALA A 59 -19.37 -6.12 -1.79
C ALA A 59 -19.64 -7.58 -1.42
N PHE A 60 -19.14 -8.51 -2.25
CA PHE A 60 -19.26 -9.95 -2.01
C PHE A 60 -18.66 -10.37 -0.67
N LEU A 61 -17.48 -9.87 -0.33
CA LEU A 61 -16.80 -10.19 0.94
C LEU A 61 -17.47 -9.56 2.17
N ALA A 62 -18.24 -8.49 1.98
CA ALA A 62 -18.93 -7.76 3.04
C ALA A 62 -20.37 -8.25 3.30
N ASP A 63 -20.90 -9.10 2.42
CA ASP A 63 -22.28 -9.57 2.47
C ASP A 63 -22.50 -10.53 3.66
N PRO A 64 -23.36 -10.19 4.63
CA PRO A 64 -23.59 -11.01 5.82
C PRO A 64 -24.22 -12.38 5.52
N GLU A 65 -24.86 -12.56 4.36
CA GLU A 65 -25.46 -13.84 3.96
C GLU A 65 -24.42 -14.84 3.43
N LEU A 66 -23.20 -14.39 3.15
CA LEU A 66 -22.15 -15.20 2.53
C LEU A 66 -21.17 -15.79 3.57
N PRO A 67 -20.71 -17.03 3.37
CA PRO A 67 -19.77 -17.65 4.28
C PRO A 67 -18.42 -16.94 4.24
N GLY A 68 -17.81 -16.77 5.41
CA GLY A 68 -16.50 -16.13 5.54
C GLY A 68 -16.53 -14.60 5.47
N ASN A 69 -17.71 -13.97 5.40
CA ASN A 69 -17.84 -12.51 5.36
C ASN A 69 -17.20 -11.79 6.55
N GLY A 70 -17.00 -10.48 6.38
CA GLY A 70 -16.62 -9.57 7.45
C GLY A 70 -16.37 -8.15 6.95
N PRO A 71 -15.94 -7.23 7.84
CA PRO A 71 -15.64 -5.86 7.44
C PRO A 71 -14.55 -5.80 6.38
N VAL A 72 -14.78 -5.01 5.33
CA VAL A 72 -13.88 -4.91 4.17
C VAL A 72 -13.31 -3.50 4.05
N LEU A 73 -12.00 -3.40 3.83
CA LEU A 73 -11.36 -2.17 3.36
C LEU A 73 -11.11 -2.26 1.86
N LEU A 74 -11.70 -1.36 1.09
CA LEU A 74 -11.36 -1.15 -0.32
C LEU A 74 -10.36 0.01 -0.42
N LEU A 75 -9.12 -0.33 -0.77
CA LEU A 75 -8.06 0.63 -1.03
C LEU A 75 -8.11 1.08 -2.50
N THR A 76 -8.19 2.40 -2.72
CA THR A 76 -8.14 3.00 -4.06
C THR A 76 -7.46 4.37 -4.01
N TYR A 77 -6.69 4.70 -5.04
CA TYR A 77 -6.14 6.05 -5.24
C TYR A 77 -7.11 7.01 -5.92
N ASN A 78 -8.16 6.48 -6.56
CA ASN A 78 -9.10 7.27 -7.32
C ASN A 78 -10.11 7.98 -6.38
N LYS A 79 -9.89 9.28 -6.15
CA LYS A 79 -10.81 10.12 -5.36
C LYS A 79 -12.22 10.14 -5.94
N ALA A 80 -12.36 10.11 -7.27
CA ALA A 80 -13.65 10.06 -7.95
C ALA A 80 -14.34 8.71 -7.72
N LEU A 81 -13.59 7.59 -7.72
CA LEU A 81 -14.11 6.28 -7.34
C LEU A 81 -14.63 6.29 -5.90
N GLY A 82 -13.87 6.87 -4.97
CA GLY A 82 -14.32 7.03 -3.59
C GLY A 82 -15.62 7.83 -3.48
N SER A 83 -15.78 8.88 -4.28
CA SER A 83 -17.02 9.69 -4.30
C SER A 83 -18.18 8.95 -4.95
N TYR A 84 -17.93 8.27 -6.06
CA TYR A 84 -18.89 7.48 -6.81
C TYR A 84 -19.44 6.31 -5.97
N ILE A 85 -18.54 5.58 -5.30
CA ILE A 85 -18.92 4.53 -4.36
C ILE A 85 -19.74 5.12 -3.22
N ARG A 86 -19.36 6.26 -2.62
CA ARG A 86 -20.17 6.90 -1.57
C ARG A 86 -21.59 7.23 -2.04
N THR A 87 -21.74 7.82 -3.23
CA THR A 87 -23.05 8.16 -3.81
C THR A 87 -23.91 6.93 -4.11
N ILE A 88 -23.31 5.84 -4.58
CA ILE A 88 -24.02 4.59 -4.92
C ILE A 88 -24.23 3.67 -3.71
N SER A 89 -23.39 3.82 -2.68
CA SER A 89 -23.38 2.97 -1.49
C SER A 89 -24.54 3.20 -0.55
N GLN A 90 -25.47 4.14 -0.84
CA GLN A 90 -26.68 4.48 -0.06
C GLN A 90 -27.51 3.23 0.35
N GLY A 91 -27.01 2.50 1.35
CA GLY A 91 -27.55 1.25 1.89
C GLY A 91 -27.01 -0.07 1.30
N ARG A 92 -26.24 -0.07 0.20
CA ARG A 92 -25.89 -1.31 -0.57
C ARG A 92 -24.50 -1.89 -0.34
N LEU A 93 -23.55 -1.11 0.17
CA LEU A 93 -22.20 -1.58 0.53
C LEU A 93 -22.00 -1.49 2.04
N ARG A 94 -22.89 -2.16 2.78
CA ARG A 94 -22.79 -2.25 4.24
C ARG A 94 -21.46 -2.96 4.56
N ASN A 95 -20.74 -2.51 5.58
CA ASN A 95 -19.44 -3.04 6.00
C ASN A 95 -18.25 -2.85 5.04
N VAL A 96 -18.38 -2.05 3.97
CA VAL A 96 -17.23 -1.66 3.13
C VAL A 96 -16.77 -0.26 3.48
N THR A 97 -15.50 -0.12 3.85
CA THR A 97 -14.83 1.17 4.03
C THR A 97 -13.95 1.45 2.82
N VAL A 98 -14.11 2.61 2.18
CA VAL A 98 -13.33 3.01 1.01
C VAL A 98 -12.37 4.13 1.35
N GLU A 99 -11.08 3.87 1.24
CA GLU A 99 -10.01 4.83 1.59
C GLU A 99 -8.79 4.68 0.68
N HIS A 100 -7.93 5.70 0.65
CA HIS A 100 -6.58 5.52 0.12
C HIS A 100 -5.65 5.04 1.25
N TYR A 101 -4.53 4.42 0.89
CA TYR A 101 -3.59 3.83 1.86
C TYR A 101 -3.18 4.81 2.98
N HIS A 102 -2.80 6.03 2.62
CA HIS A 102 -2.32 7.01 3.60
C HIS A 102 -3.38 7.39 4.66
N LYS A 103 -4.68 7.30 4.34
CA LYS A 103 -5.76 7.55 5.31
C LYS A 103 -5.88 6.38 6.27
N PHE A 104 -5.85 5.15 5.74
CA PHE A 104 -5.78 3.94 6.54
C PHE A 104 -4.57 3.95 7.50
N ALA A 105 -3.37 4.20 6.99
CA ALA A 105 -2.12 4.23 7.76
C ALA A 105 -2.19 5.25 8.91
N ARG A 106 -2.62 6.48 8.60
CA ARG A 106 -2.82 7.52 9.62
C ARG A 106 -3.86 7.14 10.66
N GLY A 107 -5.00 6.59 10.23
CA GLY A 107 -6.08 6.18 11.12
C GLY A 107 -5.64 5.09 12.08
N TYR A 108 -4.90 4.10 11.57
CA TYR A 108 -4.31 3.04 12.39
C TYR A 108 -3.28 3.58 13.38
N LEU A 109 -2.30 4.37 12.93
CA LEU A 109 -1.30 4.94 13.84
C LEU A 109 -1.94 5.88 14.88
N ALA A 110 -2.97 6.64 14.50
CA ALA A 110 -3.71 7.49 15.43
C ALA A 110 -4.43 6.67 16.51
N SER A 111 -5.05 5.54 16.15
CA SER A 111 -5.67 4.64 17.13
C SER A 111 -4.66 3.98 18.08
N ARG A 112 -3.36 4.06 17.77
CA ARG A 112 -2.26 3.63 18.64
C ARG A 112 -1.61 4.79 19.42
N GLY A 113 -2.10 6.02 19.29
CA GLY A 113 -1.47 7.20 19.89
C GLY A 113 -0.15 7.61 19.23
N LEU A 114 0.12 7.13 18.01
CA LEU A 114 1.37 7.33 17.29
C LEU A 114 1.24 8.32 16.13
N MET A 115 0.09 8.98 15.96
CA MET A 115 -0.12 9.97 14.90
C MET A 115 -0.86 11.20 15.45
N GLY A 116 -0.16 12.31 15.52
CA GLY A 116 -0.66 13.63 15.86
C GLY A 116 -0.90 14.52 14.65
N ARG A 117 -1.22 15.80 14.93
CA ARG A 117 -1.31 16.84 13.90
C ARG A 117 0.10 17.13 13.41
N ASN A 118 0.27 17.25 12.08
CA ASN A 118 1.53 17.68 11.46
C ASN A 118 2.72 16.70 11.62
N ASP A 119 2.49 15.43 12.03
CA ASP A 119 3.57 14.44 12.20
C ASP A 119 4.24 13.98 10.90
N ILE A 120 3.56 14.13 9.75
CA ILE A 120 4.05 13.70 8.44
C ILE A 120 4.65 14.89 7.68
N LEU A 121 5.90 14.75 7.26
CA LEU A 121 6.63 15.72 6.46
C LEU A 121 6.21 15.66 4.97
N ASN A 122 5.90 16.82 4.40
CA ASN A 122 5.55 16.95 2.98
C ASN A 122 6.79 16.96 2.06
N ALA A 123 6.58 16.70 0.77
CA ALA A 123 7.64 16.50 -0.21
C ALA A 123 8.63 17.67 -0.36
N SER A 124 8.16 18.92 -0.37
CA SER A 124 9.05 20.09 -0.51
C SER A 124 9.96 20.28 0.72
N PRO A 125 9.41 20.34 1.96
CA PRO A 125 10.24 20.36 3.17
C PRO A 125 11.18 19.15 3.30
N ARG A 126 10.73 17.95 2.89
CA ARG A 126 11.56 16.75 2.84
C ARG A 126 12.79 16.94 1.98
N ARG A 127 12.62 17.38 0.73
CA ARG A 127 13.73 17.65 -0.18
C ARG A 127 14.70 18.69 0.39
N GLY A 128 14.18 19.70 1.09
CA GLY A 128 15.00 20.67 1.81
C GLY A 128 15.89 20.02 2.87
N LEU A 129 15.32 19.17 3.74
CA LEU A 129 16.09 18.46 4.77
C LEU A 129 17.12 17.49 4.18
N VAL A 130 16.78 16.79 3.09
CA VAL A 130 17.74 15.95 2.37
C VAL A 130 18.87 16.78 1.78
N GLY A 131 18.59 17.98 1.26
CA GLY A 131 19.60 18.92 0.77
C GLY A 131 20.57 19.36 1.87
N VAL A 132 20.07 19.67 3.07
CA VAL A 132 20.91 19.99 4.23
C VAL A 132 21.76 18.79 4.64
N ALA A 133 21.18 17.58 4.68
CA ALA A 133 21.92 16.36 4.99
C ALA A 133 23.03 16.06 3.94
N LEU A 134 22.76 16.29 2.66
CA LEU A 134 23.75 16.16 1.59
C LEU A 134 24.92 17.13 1.78
N ALA A 135 24.63 18.41 2.09
CA ALA A 135 25.67 19.42 2.31
C ALA A 135 26.60 19.06 3.48
N GLU A 136 26.06 18.46 4.56
CA GLU A 136 26.86 17.99 5.68
C GLU A 136 27.79 16.82 5.30
N VAL A 137 27.28 15.85 4.52
CA VAL A 137 28.11 14.74 4.04
C VAL A 137 29.19 15.23 3.08
N GLN A 138 28.87 16.20 2.22
CA GLN A 138 29.84 16.86 1.33
C GLN A 138 30.95 17.59 2.11
N ALA A 139 30.63 18.19 3.26
CA ALA A 139 31.64 18.87 4.08
C ALA A 139 32.59 17.90 4.82
N LEU A 140 32.14 16.67 5.08
CA LEU A 140 32.90 15.65 5.81
C LEU A 140 33.63 14.65 4.92
N THR A 141 33.37 14.69 3.61
CA THR A 141 33.88 13.71 2.64
C THR A 141 34.71 14.45 1.58
N PRO A 142 35.83 13.88 1.09
CA PRO A 142 36.53 14.43 -0.06
C PRO A 142 35.57 14.66 -1.25
N PRO A 143 35.74 15.75 -2.02
CA PRO A 143 34.87 16.01 -3.16
C PRO A 143 34.85 14.84 -4.15
N THR A 144 33.65 14.36 -4.47
CA THR A 144 33.44 13.30 -5.47
C THR A 144 32.37 13.68 -6.47
N ALA A 145 32.52 13.21 -7.72
CA ALA A 145 31.50 13.40 -8.76
C ALA A 145 30.15 12.75 -8.40
N PHE A 146 30.15 11.78 -7.48
CA PHE A 146 28.91 11.17 -6.99
C PHE A 146 28.12 12.16 -6.12
N LEU A 147 28.79 12.85 -5.18
CA LEU A 147 28.16 13.82 -4.29
C LEU A 147 27.74 15.12 -5.00
N SER A 148 28.23 15.40 -6.22
CA SER A 148 27.79 16.55 -7.01
C SER A 148 26.46 16.32 -7.76
N ARG A 149 25.85 15.13 -7.66
CA ARG A 149 24.50 14.88 -8.19
C ARG A 149 23.46 15.76 -7.49
N THR A 150 22.33 15.96 -8.16
CA THR A 150 21.27 16.83 -7.66
C THR A 150 20.65 16.31 -6.36
N VAL A 151 20.15 17.21 -5.51
CA VAL A 151 19.41 16.84 -4.28
C VAL A 151 18.25 15.89 -4.61
N ASN A 152 17.60 16.06 -5.76
CA ASN A 152 16.50 15.19 -6.19
C ASN A 152 16.92 13.72 -6.37
N PHE A 153 18.15 13.45 -6.83
CA PHE A 153 18.67 12.09 -6.93
C PHE A 153 18.71 11.42 -5.54
N PHE A 154 19.30 12.10 -4.55
CA PHE A 154 19.40 11.60 -3.18
C PHE A 154 18.03 11.50 -2.50
N ASP A 155 17.16 12.50 -2.66
CA ASP A 155 15.80 12.51 -2.14
C ASP A 155 14.97 11.31 -2.67
N THR A 156 15.16 10.98 -3.95
CA THR A 156 14.52 9.81 -4.57
C THR A 156 15.08 8.50 -4.03
N GLU A 157 16.40 8.39 -3.82
CA GLU A 157 17.01 7.17 -3.29
C GLU A 157 16.64 6.95 -1.81
N VAL A 158 16.67 7.99 -0.98
CA VAL A 158 16.17 7.95 0.42
C VAL A 158 14.70 7.49 0.44
N GLY A 159 13.89 7.99 -0.50
CA GLY A 159 12.49 7.57 -0.64
C GLY A 159 12.35 6.12 -1.08
N TRP A 160 13.20 5.67 -2.00
CA TRP A 160 13.22 4.27 -2.45
C TRP A 160 13.59 3.31 -1.32
N ILE A 161 14.58 3.65 -0.48
CA ILE A 161 14.96 2.86 0.71
C ILE A 161 13.75 2.70 1.64
N ALA A 162 13.06 3.82 1.93
CA ALA A 162 11.87 3.83 2.78
C ALA A 162 10.70 3.01 2.18
N LYS A 163 10.39 3.20 0.89
CA LYS A 163 9.36 2.46 0.16
C LYS A 163 9.61 0.95 0.09
N ASN A 164 10.87 0.54 0.15
CA ASN A 164 11.26 -0.87 0.22
C ASN A 164 11.40 -1.38 1.66
N GLY A 165 11.08 -0.57 2.68
CA GLY A 165 11.10 -0.97 4.08
C GLY A 165 12.48 -1.33 4.61
N ILE A 166 13.53 -0.75 4.02
CA ILE A 166 14.91 -1.04 4.41
C ILE A 166 15.28 -0.17 5.61
N THR A 167 15.59 -0.83 6.73
CA THR A 167 15.84 -0.17 8.02
C THR A 167 17.29 -0.22 8.48
N ASP A 168 18.13 -1.07 7.88
CA ASP A 168 19.55 -1.19 8.18
C ASP A 168 20.45 -1.15 6.92
N LEU A 169 21.72 -0.79 7.12
CA LEU A 169 22.71 -0.64 6.05
C LEU A 169 23.02 -1.98 5.37
N ALA A 170 23.13 -3.08 6.11
CA ALA A 170 23.49 -4.37 5.55
C ALA A 170 22.44 -4.84 4.53
N THR A 171 21.16 -4.72 4.88
CA THR A 171 20.03 -4.97 3.97
C THR A 171 20.09 -4.02 2.76
N TYR A 172 20.39 -2.74 2.95
CA TYR A 172 20.52 -1.81 1.83
C TYR A 172 21.63 -2.21 0.84
N LEU A 173 22.80 -2.61 1.35
CA LEU A 173 23.92 -3.05 0.53
C LEU A 173 23.63 -4.35 -0.22
N ALA A 174 22.90 -5.29 0.39
CA ALA A 174 22.55 -6.57 -0.21
C ALA A 174 21.36 -6.50 -1.20
N THR A 175 20.50 -5.48 -1.09
CA THR A 175 19.27 -5.40 -1.92
C THR A 175 19.60 -5.15 -3.39
N SER A 176 18.94 -5.86 -4.31
CA SER A 176 19.02 -5.60 -5.75
C SER A 176 18.23 -4.35 -6.15
N ARG A 177 18.86 -3.43 -6.90
CA ARG A 177 18.25 -2.16 -7.36
C ARG A 177 17.61 -2.31 -8.75
N ILE A 178 16.79 -3.33 -8.92
CA ILE A 178 16.12 -3.64 -10.21
C ILE A 178 15.28 -2.43 -10.66
N GLY A 179 15.37 -2.07 -11.94
CA GLY A 179 14.60 -0.97 -12.53
C GLY A 179 15.06 0.44 -12.15
N ARG A 180 16.19 0.60 -11.45
CA ARG A 180 16.73 1.88 -10.98
C ARG A 180 18.03 2.26 -11.70
N GLY A 181 17.95 2.42 -13.03
CA GLY A 181 19.05 2.96 -13.86
C GLY A 181 20.41 2.31 -13.58
N GLU A 182 21.43 3.14 -13.37
CA GLU A 182 22.80 2.70 -13.14
C GLU A 182 22.98 1.97 -11.78
N PRO A 183 23.78 0.89 -11.75
CA PRO A 183 24.23 0.27 -10.52
C PRO A 183 24.95 1.29 -9.62
N LEU A 184 24.70 1.19 -8.31
CA LEU A 184 25.46 1.95 -7.32
C LEU A 184 26.49 1.04 -6.66
N LEU A 185 27.74 1.48 -6.69
CA LEU A 185 28.84 0.84 -5.97
C LEU A 185 28.61 0.94 -4.45
N GLU A 186 29.21 0.03 -3.69
CA GLU A 186 29.04 -0.03 -2.24
C GLU A 186 29.38 1.30 -1.54
N GLY A 187 30.47 1.97 -1.92
CA GLY A 187 30.84 3.28 -1.36
C GLY A 187 29.77 4.36 -1.56
N ALA A 188 29.15 4.39 -2.75
CA ALA A 188 28.04 5.32 -3.03
C ALA A 188 26.81 5.01 -2.17
N ARG A 189 26.51 3.72 -1.94
CA ARG A 189 25.41 3.29 -1.08
C ARG A 189 25.66 3.68 0.38
N ARG A 190 26.90 3.54 0.86
CA ARG A 190 27.28 4.01 2.21
C ARG A 190 27.09 5.52 2.37
N LEU A 191 27.47 6.32 1.38
CA LEU A 191 27.21 7.77 1.40
C LEU A 191 25.71 8.09 1.41
N ILE A 192 24.90 7.41 0.60
CA ILE A 192 23.44 7.58 0.62
C ILE A 192 22.86 7.21 1.99
N TRP A 193 23.36 6.14 2.61
CA TRP A 193 22.93 5.75 3.95
C TRP A 193 23.24 6.83 4.98
N ASP A 194 24.44 7.39 4.92
CA ASP A 194 24.89 8.48 5.80
C ASP A 194 24.02 9.75 5.65
N ILE A 195 23.63 10.07 4.40
CA ILE A 195 22.67 11.14 4.07
C ILE A 195 21.29 10.82 4.66
N ARG A 196 20.81 9.57 4.52
CA ARG A 196 19.52 9.13 5.08
C ARG A 196 19.50 9.29 6.60
N GLU A 197 20.55 8.86 7.30
CA GLU A 197 20.61 8.96 8.76
C GLU A 197 20.56 10.42 9.23
N ARG A 198 21.36 11.30 8.60
CA ARG A 198 21.29 12.75 8.87
C ARG A 198 19.93 13.34 8.57
N TYR A 199 19.30 12.95 7.47
CA TYR A 199 17.93 13.35 7.15
C TYR A 199 16.95 12.96 8.26
N LEU A 200 17.00 11.71 8.74
CA LEU A 200 16.11 11.22 9.80
C LEU A 200 16.32 11.98 11.11
N LEU A 201 17.58 12.25 11.48
CA LEU A 201 17.91 13.06 12.66
C LEU A 201 17.31 14.47 12.56
N LYS A 202 17.49 15.14 11.42
CA LYS A 202 16.94 16.49 11.18
C LYS A 202 15.41 16.50 11.17
N ARG A 203 14.80 15.50 10.56
CA ARG A 203 13.34 15.34 10.53
C ARG A 203 12.78 15.18 11.94
N SER A 204 13.43 14.36 12.76
CA SER A 204 13.07 14.17 14.17
C SER A 204 13.21 15.49 14.96
N ALA A 205 14.33 16.20 14.79
CA ALA A 205 14.55 17.50 15.42
C ALA A 205 13.51 18.57 15.00
N ALA A 206 12.98 18.48 13.77
CA ALA A 206 11.89 19.33 13.29
C ALA A 206 10.50 18.92 13.80
N GLY A 207 10.43 17.96 14.74
CA GLY A 207 9.19 17.44 15.33
C GLY A 207 8.35 16.62 14.36
N ARG A 208 8.95 16.05 13.30
CA ARG A 208 8.25 15.25 12.30
C ARG A 208 8.62 13.79 12.47
N ARG A 209 7.63 12.95 12.78
CA ARG A 209 7.86 11.52 13.05
C ARG A 209 8.04 10.73 11.76
N TYR A 210 7.31 11.12 10.72
CA TYR A 210 7.19 10.38 9.47
C TYR A 210 7.39 11.29 8.26
N ASP A 211 7.59 10.68 7.10
CA ASP A 211 7.26 11.25 5.80
C ASP A 211 6.28 10.32 5.05
N TRP A 212 5.87 10.71 3.85
CA TRP A 212 4.92 9.93 3.06
C TRP A 212 5.50 8.59 2.54
N ASP A 213 6.82 8.45 2.48
CA ASP A 213 7.50 7.26 1.95
C ASP A 213 7.74 6.22 3.04
N ASP A 214 7.90 6.63 4.30
CA ASP A 214 8.29 5.76 5.42
C ASP A 214 7.18 5.44 6.42
N VAL A 215 6.03 6.11 6.36
CA VAL A 215 4.90 5.84 7.29
C VAL A 215 4.48 4.36 7.28
N ALA A 216 4.65 3.69 6.14
CA ALA A 216 4.36 2.26 5.97
C ALA A 216 5.30 1.34 6.77
N ILE A 217 6.53 1.78 7.06
CA ILE A 217 7.46 1.06 7.94
C ILE A 217 6.85 0.99 9.34
N SER A 218 6.49 2.14 9.89
CA SER A 218 5.92 2.22 11.23
C SER A 218 4.56 1.52 11.34
N VAL A 219 3.70 1.57 10.32
CA VAL A 219 2.46 0.76 10.31
C VAL A 219 2.78 -0.73 10.45
N SER A 220 3.76 -1.23 9.67
CA SER A 220 4.14 -2.65 9.71
C SER A 220 4.76 -3.07 11.04
N GLU A 221 5.66 -2.26 11.61
CA GLU A 221 6.27 -2.50 12.92
C GLU A 221 5.21 -2.55 14.02
N GLN A 222 4.27 -1.61 14.02
CA GLN A 222 3.21 -1.55 15.02
C GLN A 222 2.22 -2.72 14.86
N LEU A 223 1.86 -3.10 13.63
CA LEU A 223 0.99 -4.27 13.39
C LEU A 223 1.61 -5.58 13.85
N ALA A 224 2.95 -5.72 13.79
CA ALA A 224 3.65 -6.90 14.26
C ALA A 224 3.55 -7.08 15.79
N LEU A 225 3.51 -5.96 16.52
CA LEU A 225 3.38 -5.91 17.99
C LEU A 225 1.91 -5.94 18.44
N ASP A 226 1.00 -5.44 17.61
CA ASP A 226 -0.41 -5.29 17.93
C ASP A 226 -1.18 -6.61 17.85
N ARG A 227 -1.63 -7.08 19.03
CA ARG A 227 -2.44 -8.29 19.22
C ARG A 227 -3.95 -8.03 19.23
N SER A 228 -4.39 -6.78 19.04
CA SER A 228 -5.82 -6.48 19.00
C SER A 228 -6.48 -7.09 17.75
N PRO A 229 -7.79 -7.40 17.82
CA PRO A 229 -8.53 -7.88 16.67
C PRO A 229 -8.40 -6.93 15.48
N ARG A 230 -8.16 -7.49 14.28
CA ARG A 230 -8.04 -6.67 13.07
C ARG A 230 -9.38 -6.03 12.75
N ARG A 231 -9.36 -4.72 12.47
CA ARG A 231 -10.56 -3.94 12.10
C ARG A 231 -11.23 -4.46 10.84
N TYR A 232 -10.44 -4.91 9.88
CA TYR A 232 -10.92 -5.42 8.61
C TYR A 232 -10.56 -6.90 8.50
N LYS A 233 -11.56 -7.72 8.16
CA LYS A 233 -11.34 -9.12 7.85
C LYS A 233 -10.80 -9.28 6.43
N HIS A 234 -11.22 -8.42 5.51
CA HIS A 234 -10.73 -8.47 4.13
C HIS A 234 -10.24 -7.10 3.66
N ILE A 235 -9.24 -7.12 2.78
CA ILE A 235 -8.76 -5.93 2.09
C ILE A 235 -8.79 -6.19 0.58
N VAL A 236 -9.43 -5.30 -0.15
CA VAL A 236 -9.40 -5.29 -1.62
C VAL A 236 -8.57 -4.09 -2.04
N ILE A 237 -7.62 -4.31 -2.93
CA ILE A 237 -6.71 -3.27 -3.42
C ILE A 237 -7.02 -3.06 -4.90
N ASP A 238 -7.47 -1.87 -5.23
CA ASP A 238 -7.59 -1.35 -6.59
C ASP A 238 -6.30 -0.60 -6.96
N GLU A 239 -5.87 -0.70 -8.21
CA GLU A 239 -4.59 -0.15 -8.71
C GLU A 239 -3.39 -0.49 -7.82
N GLY A 240 -3.25 -1.77 -7.47
CA GLY A 240 -2.24 -2.23 -6.54
C GLY A 240 -0.79 -1.98 -7.00
N GLN A 241 -0.57 -1.77 -8.30
CA GLN A 241 0.73 -1.38 -8.86
C GLN A 241 1.22 -0.01 -8.36
N ASP A 242 0.32 0.85 -7.86
CA ASP A 242 0.66 2.16 -7.29
C ASP A 242 1.09 2.08 -5.80
N LEU A 243 1.02 0.91 -5.18
CA LEU A 243 1.47 0.71 -3.80
C LEU A 243 2.95 0.31 -3.75
N SER A 244 3.69 0.89 -2.81
CA SER A 244 5.06 0.46 -2.56
C SER A 244 5.11 -0.95 -1.95
N PRO A 245 6.23 -1.68 -2.10
CA PRO A 245 6.41 -2.98 -1.47
C PRO A 245 6.16 -2.95 0.05
N GLN A 246 6.61 -1.88 0.74
CA GLN A 246 6.38 -1.75 2.17
C GLN A 246 4.92 -1.48 2.52
N MET A 247 4.18 -0.72 1.69
CA MET A 247 2.74 -0.54 1.87
C MET A 247 2.03 -1.90 1.76
N LEU A 248 2.36 -2.72 0.77
CA LEU A 248 1.79 -4.06 0.61
C LEU A 248 2.08 -4.98 1.80
N ARG A 249 3.31 -5.00 2.32
CA ARG A 249 3.66 -5.77 3.53
C ARG A 249 2.88 -5.33 4.76
N SER A 250 2.71 -4.01 4.93
CA SER A 250 1.92 -3.49 6.04
C SER A 250 0.43 -3.88 5.93
N ILE A 251 -0.12 -3.90 4.71
CA ILE A 251 -1.51 -4.34 4.44
C ILE A 251 -1.65 -5.83 4.73
N ALA A 252 -0.69 -6.65 4.31
CA ALA A 252 -0.65 -8.08 4.63
C ALA A 252 -0.74 -8.35 6.14
N SER A 253 -0.08 -7.52 6.94
CA SER A 253 -0.10 -7.62 8.41
C SER A 253 -1.40 -7.10 9.04
N ALA A 254 -2.20 -6.34 8.30
CA ALA A 254 -3.46 -5.74 8.75
C ALA A 254 -4.68 -6.66 8.61
N VAL A 255 -4.50 -7.84 8.02
CA VAL A 255 -5.55 -8.84 7.78
C VAL A 255 -5.36 -10.02 8.75
N PRO A 256 -6.43 -10.56 9.35
CA PRO A 256 -6.32 -11.75 10.20
C PRO A 256 -6.03 -13.00 9.36
N SER A 257 -5.63 -14.11 9.99
CA SER A 257 -5.27 -15.35 9.29
C SER A 257 -6.44 -16.02 8.56
N ASP A 258 -7.68 -15.77 8.99
CA ASP A 258 -8.92 -16.19 8.34
C ASP A 258 -9.49 -15.13 7.37
N GLY A 259 -8.74 -14.05 7.15
CA GLY A 259 -9.06 -12.96 6.24
C GLY A 259 -8.44 -13.13 4.85
N THR A 260 -8.71 -12.16 3.96
CA THR A 260 -8.13 -12.17 2.60
C THR A 260 -7.64 -10.83 2.13
N ILE A 261 -6.68 -10.89 1.22
CA ILE A 261 -6.31 -9.75 0.37
C ILE A 261 -6.69 -10.11 -1.05
N THR A 262 -7.35 -9.21 -1.77
CA THR A 262 -7.52 -9.32 -3.23
C THR A 262 -6.84 -8.13 -3.88
N PHE A 263 -5.73 -8.39 -4.53
CA PHE A 263 -4.94 -7.40 -5.26
C PHE A 263 -5.40 -7.34 -6.71
N PHE A 264 -5.83 -6.17 -7.16
CA PHE A 264 -6.07 -5.88 -8.58
C PHE A 264 -4.93 -5.02 -9.11
N GLY A 265 -4.38 -5.39 -10.26
CA GLY A 265 -3.39 -4.57 -10.92
C GLY A 265 -3.26 -4.83 -12.42
N ASP A 266 -2.41 -4.04 -13.06
CA ASP A 266 -2.11 -4.20 -14.48
C ASP A 266 -1.11 -5.33 -14.74
N VAL A 267 -1.26 -5.99 -15.88
CA VAL A 267 -0.21 -6.85 -16.44
C VAL A 267 0.86 -5.92 -17.03
N ALA A 268 2.10 -6.04 -16.53
CA ALA A 268 3.25 -5.35 -17.10
C ALA A 268 3.71 -6.02 -18.41
#